data_AF-A0AAV4ZZ54-F1
#
_entry.id   AF-A0AAV4ZZ54-F1
#
_cell.length_a   1.000
_cell.length_b   1.000
_cell.length_c   1.000
_cell.angle_alpha   90.00
_cell.angle_beta   90.00
_cell.angle_gamma   90.00
#
_symmetry.space_group_name_H-M   'P 1'
#
loop_
_entity.id
_entity.type
_entity.pdbx_description
1 polymer ?
#
loop_
_entity_poly.entity_id
_entity_poly.type
_entity_poly.pdbx_seq_one_letter_code
_entity_poly.pdbx_strand_id
1 'polypeptide(L)'
;MGVLDIVPAGVLTSDQTRKLFEYVRAEKFAIPAINVISSSTANAVLEAARDIKSPIIIQVSQGGSAYFAGKGLTNGNQEASIIGAIAAAKHVRTVAKSFGV
;
A
#
# COMPACT_ATOMS: atom_id res chain seq x y z
N MET A 1 -18.91 -13.20 -5.15
CA MET A 1 -18.70 -11.74 -5.06
C MET A 1 -17.26 -11.53 -4.62
N GLY A 2 -16.43 -10.94 -5.46
CA GLY A 2 -15.02 -10.65 -5.17
C GLY A 2 -14.86 -9.26 -4.57
N VAL A 3 -13.65 -8.94 -4.08
CA VAL A 3 -13.39 -7.62 -3.46
C VAL A 3 -13.63 -6.44 -4.42
N LEU A 4 -13.43 -6.63 -5.73
CA LEU A 4 -13.70 -5.58 -6.72
C LEU A 4 -15.20 -5.29 -6.93
N ASP A 5 -16.09 -6.17 -6.46
CA ASP A 5 -17.55 -5.93 -6.48
C ASP A 5 -18.00 -4.97 -5.36
N ILE A 6 -17.16 -4.78 -4.32
CA ILE A 6 -17.48 -3.96 -3.14
C ILE A 6 -16.70 -2.64 -3.08
N VAL A 7 -15.49 -2.60 -3.65
CA VAL A 7 -14.60 -1.42 -3.66
C VAL A 7 -13.86 -1.33 -5.00
N PRO A 8 -13.57 -0.12 -5.50
CA PRO A 8 -12.84 0.03 -6.76
C PRO A 8 -11.35 -0.33 -6.61
N ALA A 9 -10.72 -0.73 -7.71
CA ALA A 9 -9.26 -0.87 -7.77
C ALA A 9 -8.55 0.49 -7.52
N GLY A 10 -7.39 0.42 -6.88
CA GLY A 10 -6.58 1.56 -6.47
C GLY A 10 -6.57 1.80 -4.96
N VAL A 11 -5.97 2.91 -4.55
CA VAL A 11 -5.84 3.24 -3.12
C VAL A 11 -7.20 3.62 -2.54
N LEU A 12 -7.66 2.83 -1.58
CA LEU A 12 -8.90 3.05 -0.85
C LEU A 12 -8.75 4.15 0.21
N THR A 13 -9.82 4.91 0.43
CA THR A 13 -9.89 5.92 1.50
C THR A 13 -11.23 5.87 2.22
N SER A 14 -11.24 6.30 3.48
CA SER A 14 -12.44 6.51 4.30
C SER A 14 -13.41 5.31 4.28
N ASP A 15 -14.62 5.49 3.76
CA ASP A 15 -15.68 4.49 3.76
C ASP A 15 -15.33 3.23 2.95
N GLN A 16 -14.50 3.35 1.92
CA GLN A 16 -14.07 2.20 1.12
C GLN A 16 -13.24 1.23 1.97
N THR A 17 -12.33 1.76 2.78
CA THR A 17 -11.52 0.95 3.70
C THR A 17 -12.39 0.28 4.75
N ARG A 18 -13.40 0.98 5.29
CA ARG A 18 -14.34 0.40 6.26
C ARG A 18 -15.13 -0.75 5.65
N LYS A 19 -15.70 -0.56 4.45
CA LYS A 19 -16.44 -1.61 3.72
C LYS A 19 -15.59 -2.85 3.48
N LEU A 20 -14.32 -2.66 3.07
CA LEU A 20 -13.40 -3.78 2.90
C LEU A 20 -13.20 -4.54 4.22
N PHE A 21 -12.97 -3.87 5.34
CA PHE A 21 -12.80 -4.53 6.64
C PHE A 21 -14.07 -5.20 7.17
N GLU A 22 -15.26 -4.70 6.84
CA GLU A 22 -16.53 -5.38 7.15
C GLU A 22 -16.67 -6.66 6.34
N TYR A 23 -16.38 -6.62 5.04
CA TYR A 23 -16.37 -7.80 4.18
C TYR A 23 -15.37 -8.86 4.65
N VAL A 24 -14.13 -8.44 4.96
CA VAL A 24 -13.07 -9.34 5.45
C VAL A 24 -13.49 -10.05 6.75
N ARG A 25 -14.19 -9.34 7.65
CA ARG A 25 -14.74 -9.92 8.88
C ARG A 25 -15.86 -10.92 8.61
N ALA A 26 -16.76 -10.62 7.66
CA ALA A 26 -17.86 -11.50 7.28
C ALA A 26 -17.35 -12.80 6.62
N GLU A 27 -16.36 -12.67 5.73
CA GLU A 27 -15.76 -13.77 4.97
C GLU A 27 -14.62 -14.49 5.71
N LYS A 28 -14.28 -14.05 6.94
CA LYS A 28 -13.33 -14.70 7.86
C LYS A 28 -11.91 -14.90 7.29
N PHE A 29 -11.38 -13.89 6.61
CA PHE A 29 -9.96 -13.86 6.22
C PHE A 29 -9.24 -12.64 6.80
N ALA A 30 -7.95 -12.49 6.52
CA ALA A 30 -7.15 -11.33 6.93
C ALA A 30 -6.44 -10.74 5.72
N ILE A 31 -6.15 -9.43 5.79
CA ILE A 31 -5.41 -8.72 4.74
C ILE A 31 -3.93 -8.65 5.15
N PRO A 32 -2.98 -9.09 4.31
CA PRO A 32 -1.56 -8.94 4.60
C PRO A 32 -1.17 -7.45 4.57
N ALA A 33 -0.33 -7.04 5.51
CA ALA A 33 0.28 -5.71 5.54
C ALA A 33 1.79 -5.82 5.31
N ILE A 34 2.26 -5.32 4.16
CA ILE A 34 3.64 -5.52 3.72
C ILE A 34 4.41 -4.20 3.79
N ASN A 35 5.55 -4.24 4.49
CA ASN A 35 6.48 -3.12 4.51
C ASN A 35 7.19 -3.00 3.16
N VAL A 36 7.16 -1.81 2.57
CA VAL A 36 7.89 -1.50 1.33
C VAL A 36 8.94 -0.42 1.55
N ILE A 37 9.99 -0.44 0.75
CA ILE A 37 11.12 0.52 0.85
C ILE A 37 11.51 1.14 -0.49
N SER A 38 10.97 0.63 -1.61
CA SER A 38 11.23 1.14 -2.96
C SER A 38 10.02 0.90 -3.87
N SER A 39 10.02 1.57 -5.03
CA SER A 39 9.05 1.32 -6.10
C SER A 39 9.05 -0.16 -6.52
N SER A 40 10.22 -0.81 -6.58
CA SER A 40 10.35 -2.23 -6.89
C SER A 40 9.61 -3.10 -5.88
N THR A 41 9.79 -2.86 -4.57
CA THR A 41 9.09 -3.63 -3.53
C THR A 41 7.58 -3.35 -3.50
N ALA A 42 7.16 -2.11 -3.79
CA ALA A 42 5.75 -1.78 -3.89
C ALA A 42 5.08 -2.47 -5.10
N ASN A 43 5.75 -2.47 -6.26
CA ASN A 43 5.26 -3.15 -7.46
C ASN A 43 5.15 -4.66 -7.25
N ALA A 44 6.14 -5.28 -6.61
CA ALA A 44 6.11 -6.71 -6.30
C ALA A 44 4.90 -7.09 -5.41
N VAL A 45 4.56 -6.24 -4.44
CA VAL A 45 3.39 -6.45 -3.58
C VAL A 45 2.09 -6.31 -4.36
N LEU A 46 1.98 -5.30 -5.23
CA LEU A 46 0.80 -5.11 -6.09
C LEU A 46 0.64 -6.24 -7.11
N GLU A 47 1.73 -6.70 -7.69
CA GLU A 47 1.76 -7.84 -8.61
C GLU A 47 1.29 -9.12 -7.94
N ALA A 48 1.87 -9.44 -6.77
CA ALA A 48 1.46 -10.62 -6.01
C ALA A 48 -0.04 -10.55 -5.65
N ALA A 49 -0.52 -9.39 -5.19
CA ALA A 49 -1.92 -9.18 -4.84
C ALA A 49 -2.87 -9.39 -6.03
N ARG A 50 -2.49 -8.90 -7.22
CA ARG A 50 -3.22 -9.13 -8.48
C ARG A 50 -3.32 -10.61 -8.79
N ASP A 51 -2.19 -11.31 -8.75
CA ASP A 51 -2.10 -12.71 -9.18
C ASP A 51 -2.90 -13.65 -8.26
N ILE A 52 -2.91 -13.38 -6.96
CA ILE A 52 -3.72 -14.12 -5.98
C ILE A 52 -5.14 -13.57 -5.81
N LYS A 53 -5.50 -12.51 -6.56
CA LYS A 53 -6.82 -11.84 -6.51
C LYS A 53 -7.24 -11.42 -5.10
N SER A 54 -6.31 -10.83 -4.35
CA SER A 54 -6.51 -10.48 -2.94
C SER A 54 -6.29 -8.98 -2.68
N PRO A 55 -7.06 -8.36 -1.77
CA PRO A 55 -6.72 -7.03 -1.26
C PRO A 55 -5.39 -7.07 -0.51
N ILE A 56 -4.69 -5.94 -0.48
CA ILE A 56 -3.40 -5.82 0.17
C ILE A 56 -3.24 -4.47 0.87
N ILE A 57 -2.53 -4.46 2.00
CA ILE A 57 -2.11 -3.23 2.68
C ILE A 57 -0.63 -3.01 2.39
N ILE A 58 -0.31 -1.88 1.75
CA ILE A 58 1.06 -1.40 1.62
C ILE A 58 1.31 -0.43 2.77
N GLN A 59 2.34 -0.71 3.56
CA GLN A 59 2.78 0.17 4.63
C GLN A 59 4.26 0.49 4.49
N VAL A 60 4.66 1.63 5.04
CA VAL A 60 6.07 2.06 5.10
C VAL A 60 6.40 2.28 6.57
N SER A 61 7.45 1.63 7.05
CA SER A 61 7.98 1.91 8.39
C SER A 61 8.74 3.23 8.36
N GLN A 62 9.02 3.83 9.53
CA GLN A 62 9.82 5.06 9.61
C GLN A 62 11.16 4.95 8.85
N GLY A 63 11.87 3.83 9.03
CA GLY A 63 13.13 3.56 8.34
C GLY A 63 12.94 3.20 6.87
N GLY A 64 11.84 2.52 6.52
CA GLY A 64 11.47 2.23 5.13
C GLY A 64 11.16 3.50 4.33
N SER A 65 10.47 4.46 4.95
CA SER A 65 10.23 5.77 4.38
C SER A 65 11.55 6.53 4.16
N ALA A 66 12.44 6.57 5.15
CA ALA A 66 13.75 7.19 4.97
C ALA A 66 14.57 6.51 3.87
N TYR A 67 14.47 5.19 3.72
CA TYR A 67 15.11 4.46 2.62
C TYR A 67 14.53 4.87 1.26
N PHE A 68 13.21 5.03 1.17
CA PHE A 68 12.51 5.47 -0.06
C PHE A 68 12.94 6.87 -0.50
N ALA A 69 13.22 7.77 0.46
CA ALA A 69 13.78 9.09 0.19
C ALA A 69 15.26 9.04 -0.23
N GLY A 70 16.01 8.09 0.33
CA GLY A 70 17.43 7.87 0.10
C GLY A 70 18.26 8.06 1.37
N LYS A 71 19.11 7.07 1.68
CA LYS A 71 19.97 7.08 2.90
C LYS A 71 21.00 8.21 2.96
N GLY A 72 21.20 8.94 1.86
CA GLY A 72 22.07 10.13 1.83
C GLY A 72 21.44 11.38 2.44
N LEU A 73 20.14 11.35 2.75
CA LEU A 73 19.44 12.48 3.37
C LEU A 73 19.48 12.38 4.90
N THR A 74 19.66 13.54 5.55
CA THR A 74 19.57 13.66 7.01
C THR A 74 18.12 13.37 7.46
N ASN A 75 17.98 12.66 8.58
CA ASN A 75 16.68 12.29 9.13
C ASN A 75 16.54 12.64 10.62
N GLY A 76 17.26 13.67 11.08
CA GLY A 76 17.32 14.06 12.49
C GLY A 76 15.97 14.50 13.05
N ASN A 77 15.18 15.22 12.27
CA ASN A 77 13.81 15.61 12.61
C ASN A 77 12.78 14.92 11.70
N GLN A 78 13.07 13.68 11.27
CA GLN A 78 12.19 12.86 10.43
C GLN A 78 12.00 13.37 8.99
N GLU A 79 12.82 14.31 8.51
CA GLU A 79 12.64 14.94 7.20
C GLU A 79 12.68 13.91 6.06
N ALA A 80 13.66 12.99 6.07
CA ALA A 80 13.77 11.93 5.08
C ALA A 80 12.58 10.96 5.17
N SER A 81 12.16 10.59 6.38
CA SER A 81 10.99 9.73 6.58
C SER A 81 9.70 10.38 6.07
N ILE A 82 9.51 11.69 6.25
CA ILE A 82 8.32 12.41 5.76
C ILE A 82 8.30 12.42 4.23
N ILE A 83 9.37 12.91 3.59
CA ILE A 83 9.37 13.02 2.12
C ILE A 83 9.33 11.65 1.45
N GLY A 84 9.95 10.64 2.06
CA GLY A 84 9.95 9.27 1.54
C GLY A 84 8.61 8.58 1.66
N ALA A 85 7.88 8.82 2.76
CA ALA A 85 6.49 8.35 2.89
C ALA A 85 5.58 9.01 1.83
N ILE A 86 5.76 10.31 1.58
CA ILE A 86 5.03 11.03 0.52
C ILE A 86 5.38 10.46 -0.86
N ALA A 87 6.65 10.18 -1.14
CA ALA A 87 7.09 9.59 -2.40
C ALA A 87 6.50 8.19 -2.61
N ALA A 88 6.53 7.33 -1.59
CA ALA A 88 5.91 6.01 -1.61
C ALA A 88 4.40 6.09 -1.86
N ALA A 89 3.70 6.99 -1.13
CA ALA A 89 2.27 7.18 -1.30
C ALA A 89 1.90 7.66 -2.72
N LYS A 90 2.66 8.60 -3.28
CA LYS A 90 2.47 9.06 -4.67
C LYS A 90 2.66 7.92 -5.66
N HIS A 91 3.75 7.16 -5.53
CA HIS A 91 4.02 5.99 -6.38
C HIS A 91 2.85 5.01 -6.37
N VAL A 92 2.44 4.54 -5.18
CA VAL A 92 1.35 3.56 -5.03
C VAL A 92 0.04 4.11 -5.59
N ARG A 93 -0.31 5.37 -5.30
CA ARG A 93 -1.52 6.00 -5.85
C ARG A 93 -1.52 6.09 -7.37
N THR A 94 -0.35 6.30 -7.98
CA THR A 94 -0.21 6.37 -9.44
C THR A 94 -0.39 5.00 -10.09
N VAL A 95 0.16 3.93 -9.51
CA VAL A 95 0.24 2.63 -10.21
C VAL A 95 -0.81 1.60 -9.79
N ALA A 96 -1.37 1.66 -8.58
CA ALA A 96 -2.23 0.59 -8.03
C ALA A 96 -3.43 0.26 -8.94
N LYS A 97 -4.11 1.27 -9.48
CA LYS A 97 -5.24 1.08 -10.40
C LYS A 97 -4.86 0.28 -11.65
N SER A 98 -3.64 0.47 -12.17
CA SER A 98 -3.13 -0.25 -13.34
C SER A 98 -2.84 -1.72 -13.06
N PHE A 99 -2.58 -2.09 -11.80
CA PHE A 99 -2.49 -3.49 -11.38
C PHE A 99 -3.87 -4.14 -11.21
N GLY A 100 -4.95 -3.37 -11.18
CA GLY A 100 -6.31 -3.89 -10.97
C GLY A 100 -6.57 -4.38 -9.55
N VAL A 101 -5.81 -3.87 -8.57
CA VAL A 101 -5.90 -4.18 -7.13
C VAL A 101 -6.35 -2.95 -6.37
#